data_AF-A0A7J4E4I0-F1
#
_entry.id   AF-A0A7J4E4I0-F1
#
_cell.length_a   1.000
_cell.length_b   1.000
_cell.length_c   1.000
_cell.angle_alpha   90.00
_cell.angle_beta   90.00
_cell.angle_gamma   90.00
#
_symmetry.space_group_name_H-M   'P 1'
#
loop_
_entity.id
_entity.type
_entity.pdbx_description
1 polymer ?
#
loop_
_entity_poly.entity_id
_entity_poly.type
_entity_poly.pdbx_seq_one_letter_code
_entity_poly.pdbx_strand_id
1 'polypeptide(L)'
;MSSGEKVSRRKYIVAAGAAVAAAVIGGAAYYLARPPPPAPPERPWERIEWNEPPMKERLTGLEVGSIPDHWIERFPTLKTYGGWEGIGAIDGYELPEGWEKAVEGVDKLRFLNYGGLPHDPATQMAMCKFEDLTGIKVEAREMEELTLWLKTVAIMTAKSDAIDFLHIGGAELMTHTVMSGWAVPVDFLWPPEVQELYSPLAKSLLYFNGHWWGSGMVSTKPFCLFWRIS
;
A
#
# COMPACT_ATOMS: atom_id res chain seq x y z
N MET A 1 -14.84 14.26 66.26
CA MET A 1 -13.93 14.88 65.27
C MET A 1 -13.22 13.76 64.52
N SER A 2 -13.38 13.69 63.20
CA SER A 2 -12.42 12.99 62.33
C SER A 2 -12.42 13.72 60.98
N SER A 3 -11.43 14.58 60.81
CA SER A 3 -11.15 15.26 59.55
C SER A 3 -10.39 14.28 58.65
N GLY A 4 -11.10 13.63 57.73
CA GLY A 4 -10.48 12.81 56.69
C GLY A 4 -9.54 13.67 55.84
N GLU A 5 -8.26 13.31 55.83
CA GLU A 5 -7.21 14.00 55.08
C GLU A 5 -7.53 13.90 53.57
N LYS A 6 -7.92 15.02 52.95
CA LYS A 6 -8.22 15.06 51.51
C LYS A 6 -6.92 14.92 50.72
N VAL A 7 -6.73 13.76 50.09
CA VAL A 7 -5.61 13.51 49.18
C VAL A 7 -5.58 14.58 48.09
N SER A 8 -4.43 15.25 47.92
CA SER A 8 -4.29 16.33 46.95
C SER A 8 -4.49 15.80 45.52
N ARG A 9 -5.33 16.48 44.74
CA ARG A 9 -5.62 16.14 43.33
C ARG A 9 -4.35 15.98 42.49
N ARG A 10 -3.28 16.71 42.80
CA ARG A 10 -1.98 16.61 42.11
C ARG A 10 -1.30 15.26 42.38
N LYS A 11 -1.36 14.74 43.61
CA LYS A 11 -0.81 13.40 43.93
C LYS A 11 -1.57 12.30 43.20
N TYR A 12 -2.89 12.43 43.07
CA TYR A 12 -3.71 11.49 42.31
C TYR A 12 -3.38 11.52 40.81
N ILE A 13 -3.24 12.70 40.21
CA ILE A 13 -2.86 12.83 38.79
C ILE A 13 -1.50 12.21 38.51
N VAL A 14 -0.50 12.42 39.37
CA VAL A 14 0.84 11.82 39.21
C VAL A 14 0.76 10.29 39.32
N ALA A 15 0.03 9.76 40.30
CA ALA A 15 -0.14 8.32 40.46
C ALA A 15 -0.88 7.67 39.28
N ALA A 16 -1.98 8.29 38.82
CA ALA A 16 -2.74 7.83 37.66
C ALA A 16 -1.91 7.92 36.38
N GLY A 17 -1.17 9.02 36.16
CA GLY A 17 -0.28 9.19 35.02
C GLY A 17 0.86 8.17 35.01
N ALA A 18 1.45 7.87 36.16
CA ALA A 18 2.48 6.85 36.30
C ALA A 18 1.93 5.44 36.02
N ALA A 19 0.71 5.13 36.47
CA ALA A 19 0.06 3.85 36.19
C ALA A 19 -0.25 3.68 34.69
N VAL A 20 -0.70 4.73 34.01
CA VAL A 20 -0.92 4.71 32.56
C VAL A 20 0.40 4.54 31.80
N ALA A 21 1.45 5.27 32.18
CA ALA A 21 2.77 5.12 31.55
C ALA A 21 3.33 3.70 31.74
N ALA A 22 3.18 3.13 32.94
CA ALA A 22 3.60 1.75 33.22
C ALA A 22 2.80 0.72 32.39
N ALA A 23 1.50 0.92 32.19
CA ALA A 23 0.67 0.05 31.35
C ALA A 23 1.10 0.13 29.87
N VAL A 24 1.42 1.32 29.36
CA VAL A 24 1.92 1.51 27.99
C VAL A 24 3.30 0.84 27.80
N ILE A 25 4.21 1.01 28.75
CA ILE A 25 5.53 0.37 28.71
C ILE A 25 5.41 -1.15 28.83
N GLY A 26 4.54 -1.65 29.72
CA GLY A 26 4.26 -3.08 29.87
C GLY A 26 3.64 -3.70 28.62
N GLY A 27 2.74 -2.98 27.95
CA GLY A 27 2.20 -3.35 26.64
C GLY A 27 3.30 -3.45 25.59
N ALA A 28 4.16 -2.43 25.48
CA ALA A 28 5.30 -2.44 24.54
C ALA A 28 6.28 -3.59 24.83
N ALA A 29 6.60 -3.85 26.09
CA ALA A 29 7.45 -4.97 26.49
C ALA A 29 6.82 -6.33 26.17
N TYR A 30 5.50 -6.48 26.31
CA TYR A 30 4.77 -7.68 25.90
C TYR A 30 4.86 -7.93 24.38
N TYR A 31 4.81 -6.87 23.56
CA TYR A 31 5.00 -7.00 22.11
C TYR A 31 6.44 -7.34 21.73
N LEU A 32 7.43 -6.80 22.45
CA LEU A 32 8.85 -7.08 22.21
C LEU A 32 9.29 -8.48 22.69
N ALA A 33 8.59 -9.07 23.66
CA ALA A 33 8.93 -10.38 24.23
C ALA A 33 8.22 -11.56 23.53
N ARG A 34 7.45 -11.32 22.46
CA ARG A 34 6.80 -12.40 21.72
C ARG A 34 7.85 -13.25 21.01
N PRO A 35 7.76 -14.60 21.07
CA PRO A 35 8.53 -15.44 20.17
C PRO A 35 8.21 -15.03 18.73
N PRO A 36 9.20 -15.06 17.83
CA PRO A 36 8.95 -14.77 16.43
C PRO A 36 7.80 -15.65 15.95
N PRO A 37 6.87 -15.11 15.14
CA PRO A 37 5.82 -15.93 14.57
C PRO A 37 6.46 -17.16 13.89
N PRO A 38 5.78 -18.32 13.91
CA PRO A 38 6.27 -19.49 13.20
C PRO A 38 6.65 -19.12 11.77
N ALA A 39 7.67 -19.80 11.24
CA ALA A 39 8.11 -19.60 9.87
C ALA A 39 6.85 -19.61 8.97
N PRO A 40 6.63 -18.54 8.17
CA PRO A 40 5.46 -18.48 7.33
C PRO A 40 5.44 -19.72 6.43
N PRO A 41 4.25 -20.27 6.13
CA PRO A 41 4.15 -21.30 5.10
C PRO A 41 4.85 -20.82 3.83
N GLU A 42 5.38 -21.75 3.03
CA GLU A 42 5.99 -21.47 1.71
C GLU A 42 5.18 -20.38 1.02
N ARG A 43 5.82 -19.24 0.78
CA ARG A 43 5.09 -18.06 0.34
C ARG A 43 4.93 -18.19 -1.16
N PRO A 44 3.70 -18.12 -1.72
CA PRO A 44 3.51 -18.37 -3.15
C PRO A 44 4.38 -17.48 -4.06
N TRP A 45 4.74 -16.28 -3.62
CA TRP A 45 5.62 -15.36 -4.34
C TRP A 45 7.11 -15.75 -4.34
N GLU A 46 7.53 -16.74 -3.54
CA GLU A 46 8.87 -17.36 -3.61
C GLU A 46 9.02 -18.27 -4.83
N ARG A 47 7.92 -18.59 -5.51
CA ARG A 47 7.91 -19.36 -6.78
C ARG A 47 8.15 -18.48 -8.00
N ILE A 48 8.16 -17.16 -7.82
CA ILE A 48 8.31 -16.20 -8.91
C ILE A 48 9.78 -15.89 -9.08
N GLU A 49 10.28 -16.06 -10.29
CA GLU A 49 11.63 -15.65 -10.68
C GLU A 49 11.61 -14.16 -11.02
N TRP A 50 11.70 -13.33 -9.98
CA TRP A 50 11.59 -11.87 -10.12
C TRP A 50 12.70 -11.21 -10.94
N ASN A 51 13.73 -11.95 -11.38
CA ASN A 51 14.80 -11.42 -12.22
C ASN A 51 14.64 -11.81 -13.70
N GLU A 52 13.61 -12.57 -14.05
CA GLU A 52 13.38 -13.07 -15.41
C GLU A 52 11.93 -12.74 -15.86
N PRO A 53 11.71 -11.69 -16.68
CA PRO A 53 12.70 -10.71 -17.13
C PRO A 53 13.10 -9.70 -16.04
N PRO A 54 14.26 -9.01 -16.19
CA PRO A 54 14.73 -8.03 -15.21
C PRO A 54 13.68 -6.96 -14.89
N MET A 55 13.57 -6.58 -13.60
CA MET A 55 12.54 -5.63 -13.16
C MET A 55 12.66 -4.26 -13.84
N LYS A 56 13.88 -3.78 -14.08
CA LYS A 56 14.12 -2.52 -14.81
C LYS A 56 13.51 -2.53 -16.20
N GLU A 57 13.70 -3.63 -16.95
CA GLU A 57 13.17 -3.77 -18.31
C GLU A 57 11.64 -3.71 -18.30
N ARG A 58 11.00 -4.44 -17.37
CA ARG A 58 9.54 -4.42 -17.18
C ARG A 58 8.97 -3.04 -16.83
N LEU A 59 9.73 -2.21 -16.13
CA LEU A 59 9.30 -0.86 -15.75
C LEU A 59 9.53 0.17 -16.87
N THR A 60 10.49 -0.07 -17.78
CA THR A 60 10.86 0.89 -18.84
C THR A 60 10.32 0.53 -20.22
N GLY A 61 9.83 -0.69 -20.42
CA GLY A 61 9.32 -1.17 -21.71
C GLY A 61 7.94 -0.64 -22.11
N LEU A 62 7.38 0.33 -21.38
CA LEU A 62 6.00 0.78 -21.55
C LEU A 62 5.72 1.33 -22.95
N GLU A 63 4.69 0.78 -23.59
CA GLU A 63 4.18 1.24 -24.88
C GLU A 63 2.96 2.14 -24.69
N VAL A 64 2.99 3.28 -25.39
CA VAL A 64 1.90 4.25 -25.39
C VAL A 64 1.07 4.08 -26.66
N GLY A 65 -0.24 3.95 -26.50
CA GLY A 65 -1.16 3.74 -27.60
C GLY A 65 -2.62 4.02 -27.24
N SER A 66 -3.51 3.74 -28.19
CA SER A 66 -4.95 3.93 -28.01
C SER A 66 -5.52 2.99 -26.95
N ILE A 67 -6.30 3.54 -26.03
CA ILE A 67 -6.98 2.75 -24.99
C ILE A 67 -7.97 1.79 -25.66
N PRO A 68 -7.91 0.47 -25.35
CA PRO A 68 -8.83 -0.52 -25.90
C PRO A 68 -10.30 -0.24 -25.57
N ASP A 69 -11.20 -0.56 -26.51
CA ASP A 69 -12.64 -0.34 -26.34
C ASP A 69 -13.21 -1.08 -25.12
N HIS A 70 -12.77 -2.30 -24.82
CA HIS A 70 -13.24 -3.05 -23.66
C HIS A 70 -12.78 -2.43 -22.33
N TRP A 71 -11.70 -1.66 -22.32
CA TRP A 71 -11.30 -0.87 -21.14
C TRP A 71 -12.25 0.31 -20.93
N ILE A 72 -12.69 0.95 -22.02
CA ILE A 72 -13.66 2.05 -21.99
C ILE A 72 -15.04 1.53 -21.59
N GLU A 73 -15.44 0.34 -22.04
CA GLU A 73 -16.68 -0.32 -21.61
C GLU A 73 -16.68 -0.57 -20.11
N ARG A 74 -15.54 -1.03 -19.57
CA ARG A 74 -15.37 -1.23 -18.13
C ARG A 74 -15.35 0.10 -17.36
N PHE A 75 -14.64 1.10 -17.88
CA PHE A 75 -14.47 2.41 -17.27
C PHE A 75 -14.74 3.52 -18.30
N PRO A 76 -16.00 3.97 -18.45
CA PRO A 76 -16.39 4.97 -19.46
C PRO A 76 -15.64 6.30 -19.37
N THR A 77 -15.09 6.62 -18.19
CA THR A 77 -14.25 7.80 -17.93
C THR A 77 -12.95 7.81 -18.73
N LEU A 78 -12.45 6.64 -19.14
CA LEU A 78 -11.24 6.52 -19.96
C LEU A 78 -11.41 7.12 -21.36
N LYS A 79 -12.64 7.22 -21.88
CA LYS A 79 -12.92 7.80 -23.19
C LYS A 79 -12.41 9.23 -23.36
N THR A 80 -12.33 9.99 -22.26
CA THR A 80 -11.91 11.39 -22.25
C THR A 80 -10.48 11.58 -21.73
N TYR A 81 -9.76 10.49 -21.44
CA TYR A 81 -8.38 10.56 -20.96
C TYR A 81 -7.45 11.17 -22.03
N GLY A 82 -6.43 11.92 -21.58
CA GLY A 82 -5.45 12.55 -22.47
C GLY A 82 -5.94 13.77 -23.25
N GLY A 83 -7.08 14.36 -22.88
CA GLY A 83 -7.58 15.56 -23.58
C GLY A 83 -8.17 15.25 -24.96
N TRP A 84 -9.02 14.20 -25.03
CA TRP A 84 -9.82 13.74 -26.18
C TRP A 84 -9.18 12.69 -27.10
N GLU A 85 -7.90 12.36 -26.94
CA GLU A 85 -7.21 11.40 -27.82
C GLU A 85 -7.25 9.95 -27.33
N GLY A 86 -7.57 9.71 -26.05
CA GLY A 86 -7.71 8.34 -25.52
C GLY A 86 -6.42 7.53 -25.61
N ILE A 87 -5.28 8.17 -25.35
CA ILE A 87 -3.94 7.56 -25.43
C ILE A 87 -3.41 7.34 -24.01
N GLY A 88 -2.85 6.16 -23.73
CA GLY A 88 -2.25 5.81 -22.43
C GLY A 88 -1.11 4.81 -22.56
N ALA A 89 -0.42 4.54 -21.45
CA ALA A 89 0.51 3.42 -21.37
C ALA A 89 -0.30 2.12 -21.30
N ILE A 90 -0.36 1.38 -22.41
CA ILE A 90 -1.28 0.25 -22.62
C ILE A 90 -0.56 -1.11 -22.67
N ASP A 91 0.74 -1.12 -22.94
CA ASP A 91 1.50 -2.37 -23.07
C ASP A 91 2.94 -2.25 -22.58
N GLY A 92 3.70 -3.34 -22.69
CA GLY A 92 5.15 -3.38 -22.41
C GLY A 92 5.53 -3.99 -21.07
N TYR A 93 4.56 -4.44 -20.27
CA TYR A 93 4.84 -5.19 -19.03
C TYR A 93 4.74 -6.70 -19.30
N GLU A 94 5.79 -7.42 -18.95
CA GLU A 94 5.86 -8.87 -19.02
C GLU A 94 5.78 -9.49 -17.62
N LEU A 95 5.02 -10.59 -17.50
CA LEU A 95 4.94 -11.34 -16.25
C LEU A 95 6.27 -12.06 -15.99
N PRO A 96 6.74 -12.11 -14.72
CA PRO A 96 7.91 -12.89 -14.38
C PRO A 96 7.65 -14.40 -14.53
N GLU A 97 8.70 -15.18 -14.77
CA GLU A 97 8.60 -16.64 -14.77
C GLU A 97 8.08 -17.14 -13.40
N GLY A 98 7.28 -18.22 -13.43
CA GLY A 98 6.64 -18.79 -12.24
C GLY A 98 5.36 -18.07 -11.79
N TRP A 99 4.98 -16.94 -12.42
CA TRP A 99 3.75 -16.20 -12.11
C TRP A 99 2.51 -17.07 -12.10
N GLU A 100 2.24 -17.81 -13.18
CA GLU A 100 1.01 -18.61 -13.34
C GLU A 100 0.81 -19.60 -12.19
N LYS A 101 1.91 -20.24 -11.75
CA LYS A 101 1.89 -21.19 -10.64
C LYS A 101 1.76 -20.51 -9.28
N ALA A 102 2.28 -19.29 -9.13
CA ALA A 102 2.17 -18.52 -7.90
C ALA A 102 0.73 -18.03 -7.64
N VAL A 103 -0.03 -17.79 -8.71
CA VAL A 103 -1.41 -17.28 -8.65
C VAL A 103 -2.46 -18.36 -8.91
N GLU A 104 -2.08 -19.64 -8.92
CA GLU A 104 -3.00 -20.74 -9.17
C GLU A 104 -4.19 -20.71 -8.21
N GLY A 105 -5.40 -20.68 -8.75
CA GLY A 105 -6.65 -20.62 -7.98
C GLY A 105 -7.07 -19.21 -7.53
N VAL A 106 -6.33 -18.16 -7.89
CA VAL A 106 -6.73 -16.77 -7.66
C VAL A 106 -7.61 -16.30 -8.82
N ASP A 107 -8.85 -15.92 -8.52
CA ASP A 107 -9.80 -15.39 -9.50
C ASP A 107 -9.96 -13.86 -9.41
N LYS A 108 -9.71 -13.29 -8.22
CA LYS A 108 -9.83 -11.85 -7.98
C LYS A 108 -8.94 -11.32 -6.86
N LEU A 109 -8.68 -10.02 -6.93
CA LEU A 109 -8.04 -9.19 -5.91
C LEU A 109 -8.93 -8.01 -5.58
N ARG A 110 -8.92 -7.58 -4.31
CA ARG A 110 -9.73 -6.48 -3.78
C ARG A 110 -8.84 -5.49 -3.05
N PHE A 111 -9.10 -4.21 -3.22
CA PHE A 111 -8.41 -3.18 -2.47
C PHE A 111 -9.32 -1.98 -2.18
N LEU A 112 -8.89 -1.17 -1.22
CA LEU A 112 -9.48 0.13 -0.95
C LEU A 112 -8.72 1.18 -1.76
N ASN A 113 -9.41 1.87 -2.67
CA ASN A 113 -8.82 2.95 -3.44
C ASN A 113 -8.99 4.29 -2.72
N TYR A 114 -7.92 5.08 -2.70
CA TYR A 114 -7.97 6.46 -2.25
C TYR A 114 -8.66 7.33 -3.31
N GLY A 115 -9.80 7.91 -2.94
CA GLY A 115 -10.62 8.71 -3.84
C GLY A 115 -11.42 7.89 -4.85
N GLY A 116 -12.16 8.60 -5.69
CA GLY A 116 -13.00 7.99 -6.73
C GLY A 116 -12.18 7.59 -7.97
N LEU A 117 -12.34 6.36 -8.43
CA LEU A 117 -11.81 5.84 -9.69
C LEU A 117 -12.14 6.72 -10.90
N PRO A 118 -13.33 7.37 -11.03
CA PRO A 118 -13.59 8.30 -12.13
C PRO A 118 -12.57 9.44 -12.27
N HIS A 119 -11.83 9.73 -11.20
CA HIS A 119 -10.79 10.76 -11.16
C HIS A 119 -9.37 10.17 -11.16
N ASP A 120 -9.24 8.85 -11.28
CA ASP A 120 -7.96 8.12 -11.29
C ASP A 120 -7.86 7.18 -12.51
N PRO A 121 -7.68 7.75 -13.72
CA PRO A 121 -7.56 6.98 -14.95
C PRO A 121 -6.32 6.08 -14.98
N ALA A 122 -5.26 6.42 -14.23
CA ALA A 122 -4.06 5.58 -14.15
C ALA A 122 -4.36 4.25 -13.46
N THR A 123 -5.05 4.30 -12.31
CA THR A 123 -5.50 3.09 -11.61
C THR A 123 -6.50 2.29 -12.46
N GLN A 124 -7.44 2.95 -13.15
CA GLN A 124 -8.37 2.28 -14.06
C GLN A 124 -7.64 1.51 -15.17
N MET A 125 -6.67 2.13 -15.85
CA MET A 125 -5.87 1.48 -16.89
C MET A 125 -5.03 0.33 -16.33
N ALA A 126 -4.40 0.52 -15.16
CA ALA A 126 -3.62 -0.54 -14.50
C ALA A 126 -4.49 -1.76 -14.16
N MET A 127 -5.71 -1.54 -13.66
CA MET A 127 -6.67 -2.61 -13.39
C MET A 127 -7.07 -3.38 -14.66
N CYS A 128 -7.31 -2.68 -15.77
CA CYS A 128 -7.64 -3.31 -17.03
C CYS A 128 -6.46 -4.10 -17.61
N LYS A 129 -5.26 -3.50 -17.63
CA LYS A 129 -4.06 -4.17 -18.14
C LYS A 129 -3.72 -5.42 -17.33
N PHE A 130 -3.79 -5.34 -16.00
CA PHE A 130 -3.57 -6.49 -15.15
C PHE A 130 -4.56 -7.61 -15.43
N GLU A 131 -5.84 -7.27 -15.63
CA GLU A 131 -6.87 -8.25 -15.98
C GLU A 131 -6.65 -8.91 -17.34
N ASP A 132 -6.29 -8.14 -18.36
CA ASP A 132 -5.99 -8.69 -19.68
C ASP A 132 -4.77 -9.62 -19.64
N LEU A 133 -3.77 -9.25 -18.84
CA LEU A 133 -2.51 -9.98 -18.74
C LEU A 133 -2.63 -11.28 -17.92
N THR A 134 -3.48 -11.29 -16.90
CA THR A 134 -3.51 -12.37 -15.90
C THR A 134 -4.82 -13.14 -15.86
N GLY A 135 -5.91 -12.59 -16.39
CA GLY A 135 -7.27 -13.08 -16.21
C GLY A 135 -7.85 -12.85 -14.79
N ILE A 136 -7.06 -12.34 -13.85
CA ILE A 136 -7.47 -12.13 -12.45
C ILE A 136 -8.19 -10.81 -12.31
N LYS A 137 -9.43 -10.83 -11.79
CA LYS A 137 -10.25 -9.62 -11.61
C LYS A 137 -9.73 -8.71 -10.51
N VAL A 138 -9.85 -7.40 -10.70
CA VAL A 138 -9.50 -6.39 -9.69
C VAL A 138 -10.74 -5.59 -9.30
N GLU A 139 -11.07 -5.63 -8.02
CA GLU A 139 -12.17 -4.88 -7.43
C GLU A 139 -11.64 -3.77 -6.51
N ALA A 140 -11.91 -2.52 -6.87
CA ALA A 140 -11.62 -1.39 -6.01
C ALA A 140 -12.87 -0.96 -5.23
N ARG A 141 -12.69 -0.57 -3.96
CA ARG A 141 -13.69 0.16 -3.18
C ARG A 141 -13.18 1.56 -2.89
N GLU A 142 -13.83 2.55 -3.48
CA GLU A 142 -13.49 3.96 -3.35
C GLU A 142 -13.74 4.47 -1.93
N MET A 143 -12.80 5.24 -1.39
CA MET A 143 -12.93 5.80 -0.05
C MET A 143 -12.12 7.09 0.11
N GLU A 144 -12.62 8.00 0.93
CA GLU A 144 -11.89 9.20 1.36
C GLU A 144 -10.73 8.83 2.33
N GLU A 145 -9.68 9.66 2.40
CA GLU A 145 -8.41 9.40 3.12
C GLU A 145 -8.56 8.97 4.57
N LEU A 146 -9.29 9.76 5.36
CA LEU A 146 -9.41 9.51 6.79
C LEU A 146 -10.20 8.23 7.03
N THR A 147 -11.20 8.00 6.20
CA THR A 147 -12.01 6.78 6.24
C THR A 147 -11.20 5.57 5.77
N LEU A 148 -10.29 5.74 4.80
CA LEU A 148 -9.36 4.73 4.29
C LEU A 148 -8.56 4.11 5.42
N TRP A 149 -7.86 4.95 6.20
CA TRP A 149 -7.01 4.46 7.27
C TRP A 149 -7.80 3.76 8.39
N LEU A 150 -8.91 4.36 8.84
CA LEU A 150 -9.73 3.77 9.90
C LEU A 150 -10.29 2.39 9.48
N LYS A 151 -10.69 2.24 8.22
CA LYS A 151 -11.17 0.96 7.69
C LYS A 151 -10.04 -0.07 7.58
N THR A 152 -8.86 0.35 7.12
CA THR A 152 -7.66 -0.50 7.10
C THR A 152 -7.36 -1.06 8.48
N VAL A 153 -7.28 -0.20 9.50
CA VAL A 153 -7.03 -0.63 10.88
C VAL A 153 -8.09 -1.61 11.36
N ALA A 154 -9.37 -1.36 11.06
CA ALA A 154 -10.46 -2.25 11.44
C ALA A 154 -10.36 -3.63 10.76
N ILE A 155 -10.11 -3.68 9.45
CA ILE A 155 -9.98 -4.92 8.67
C ILE A 155 -8.78 -5.73 9.16
N MET A 156 -7.61 -5.09 9.29
CA MET A 156 -6.38 -5.78 9.67
C MET A 156 -6.41 -6.28 11.12
N THR A 157 -7.00 -5.51 12.04
CA THR A 157 -7.20 -5.95 13.43
C THR A 157 -8.16 -7.14 13.52
N ALA A 158 -9.21 -7.13 12.70
CA ALA A 158 -10.16 -8.24 12.61
C ALA A 158 -9.61 -9.47 11.86
N LYS A 159 -8.43 -9.36 11.22
CA LYS A 159 -7.86 -10.37 10.33
C LYS A 159 -8.85 -10.79 9.22
N SER A 160 -9.62 -9.81 8.74
CA SER A 160 -10.61 -10.05 7.69
C SER A 160 -9.93 -10.20 6.34
N ASP A 161 -10.44 -11.12 5.55
CA ASP A 161 -10.09 -11.39 4.15
C ASP A 161 -10.86 -10.48 3.18
N ALA A 162 -11.34 -9.31 3.62
CA ALA A 162 -12.17 -8.44 2.78
C ALA A 162 -11.38 -7.71 1.68
N ILE A 163 -10.07 -7.56 1.87
CA ILE A 163 -9.14 -6.88 0.97
C ILE A 163 -7.83 -7.66 0.91
N ASP A 164 -7.12 -7.53 -0.20
CA ASP A 164 -5.92 -8.29 -0.52
C ASP A 164 -4.66 -7.39 -0.53
N PHE A 165 -4.81 -6.10 -0.84
CA PHE A 165 -3.74 -5.10 -0.71
C PHE A 165 -4.25 -3.71 -0.32
N LEU A 166 -3.32 -2.84 0.09
CA LEU A 166 -3.60 -1.55 0.70
C LEU A 166 -2.99 -0.41 -0.10
N HIS A 167 -3.77 0.66 -0.30
CA HIS A 167 -3.21 1.98 -0.53
C HIS A 167 -2.82 2.58 0.83
N ILE A 168 -1.54 2.81 1.06
CA ILE A 168 -1.02 3.44 2.28
C ILE A 168 -0.41 4.78 1.92
N GLY A 169 -1.06 5.87 2.36
CA GLY A 169 -0.54 7.23 2.22
C GLY A 169 0.41 7.57 3.35
N GLY A 170 1.60 8.09 3.03
CA GLY A 170 2.55 8.60 4.02
C GLY A 170 3.43 7.55 4.70
N ALA A 171 4.65 7.94 5.07
CA ALA A 171 5.66 7.06 5.66
C ALA A 171 5.27 6.60 7.08
N GLU A 172 4.50 7.42 7.80
CA GLU A 172 4.04 7.12 9.15
C GLU A 172 3.05 5.95 9.18
N LEU A 173 2.07 5.94 8.26
CA LEU A 173 1.09 4.86 8.17
C LEU A 173 1.73 3.55 7.70
N MET A 174 2.73 3.63 6.82
CA MET A 174 3.55 2.46 6.45
C MET A 174 4.26 1.90 7.68
N THR A 175 4.94 2.76 8.44
CA THR A 175 5.65 2.34 9.67
C THR A 175 4.70 1.64 10.65
N HIS A 176 3.49 2.18 10.84
CA HIS A 176 2.46 1.52 11.66
C HIS A 176 2.06 0.14 11.12
N THR A 177 1.88 0.01 9.82
CA THR A 177 1.51 -1.26 9.18
C THR A 177 2.62 -2.30 9.33
N VAL A 178 3.89 -1.89 9.17
CA VAL A 178 5.05 -2.76 9.37
C VAL A 178 5.18 -3.20 10.83
N MET A 179 5.14 -2.26 11.77
CA MET A 179 5.28 -2.55 13.21
C MET A 179 4.13 -3.39 13.77
N SER A 180 2.97 -3.38 13.11
CA SER A 180 1.80 -4.21 13.47
C SER A 180 1.86 -5.62 12.89
N GLY A 181 2.87 -5.93 12.05
CA GLY A 181 3.02 -7.23 11.39
C GLY A 181 2.00 -7.46 10.27
N TRP A 182 1.49 -6.38 9.66
CA TRP A 182 0.46 -6.42 8.62
C TRP A 182 1.02 -6.39 7.20
N ALA A 183 2.26 -5.93 7.02
CA ALA A 183 2.90 -5.78 5.72
C ALA A 183 3.73 -7.02 5.34
N VAL A 184 3.86 -7.24 4.03
CA VAL A 184 4.82 -8.19 3.43
C VAL A 184 6.01 -7.38 2.91
N PRO A 185 7.27 -7.78 3.17
CA PRO A 185 8.42 -7.12 2.56
C PRO A 185 8.42 -7.38 1.06
N VAL A 186 8.74 -6.34 0.28
CA VAL A 186 8.72 -6.34 -1.19
C VAL A 186 10.10 -6.01 -1.76
N ASP A 187 11.15 -6.55 -1.15
CA ASP A 187 12.55 -6.33 -1.59
C ASP A 187 12.77 -6.69 -3.06
N PHE A 188 12.03 -7.67 -3.56
CA PHE A 188 12.05 -8.11 -4.96
C PHE A 188 11.60 -7.02 -5.96
N LEU A 189 10.89 -5.98 -5.50
CA LEU A 189 10.55 -4.81 -6.33
C LEU A 189 11.69 -3.79 -6.43
N TRP A 190 12.75 -3.92 -5.61
CA TRP A 190 13.79 -2.91 -5.46
C TRP A 190 15.22 -3.45 -5.64
N PRO A 191 15.52 -4.23 -6.68
CA PRO A 191 16.89 -4.56 -7.00
C PRO A 191 17.68 -3.26 -7.36
N PRO A 192 19.02 -3.25 -7.25
CA PRO A 192 19.83 -2.04 -7.39
C PRO A 192 19.52 -1.23 -8.65
N GLU A 193 19.31 -1.91 -9.78
CA GLU A 193 19.01 -1.30 -11.07
C GLU A 193 17.65 -0.60 -11.11
N VAL A 194 16.68 -1.00 -10.28
CA VAL A 194 15.40 -0.31 -10.12
C VAL A 194 15.54 0.89 -9.21
N GLN A 195 16.36 0.80 -8.16
CA GLN A 195 16.62 1.93 -7.26
C GLN A 195 17.18 3.15 -8.03
N GLU A 196 17.96 2.91 -9.09
CA GLU A 196 18.48 3.95 -10.01
C GLU A 196 17.38 4.70 -10.79
N LEU A 197 16.19 4.11 -10.96
CA LEU A 197 15.08 4.73 -11.68
C LEU A 197 14.31 5.74 -10.84
N TYR A 198 14.43 5.67 -9.51
CA TYR A 198 13.64 6.47 -8.58
C TYR A 198 14.50 7.51 -7.87
N SER A 199 13.86 8.58 -7.40
CA SER A 199 14.50 9.53 -6.50
C SER A 199 15.02 8.79 -5.25
N PRO A 200 16.21 9.15 -4.72
CA PRO A 200 16.71 8.61 -3.45
C PRO A 200 15.72 8.76 -2.27
N LEU A 201 14.78 9.73 -2.37
CA LEU A 201 13.71 9.90 -1.40
C LEU A 201 12.76 8.70 -1.31
N ALA A 202 12.65 7.87 -2.34
CA ALA A 202 11.88 6.63 -2.29
C ALA A 202 12.35 5.73 -1.14
N LYS A 203 13.66 5.64 -0.91
CA LYS A 203 14.23 4.90 0.22
C LYS A 203 13.76 5.46 1.56
N SER A 204 13.69 6.78 1.71
CA SER A 204 13.23 7.39 2.97
C SER A 204 11.76 7.10 3.29
N LEU A 205 10.95 6.81 2.26
CA LEU A 205 9.52 6.57 2.39
C LEU A 205 9.18 5.09 2.51
N LEU A 206 9.94 4.22 1.84
CA LEU A 206 9.57 2.83 1.60
C LEU A 206 10.49 1.81 2.27
N TYR A 207 11.66 2.24 2.77
CA TYR A 207 12.65 1.37 3.39
C TYR A 207 12.65 1.54 4.90
N PHE A 208 12.45 0.44 5.63
CA PHE A 208 12.42 0.44 7.08
C PHE A 208 12.88 -0.92 7.62
N ASN A 209 13.61 -0.94 8.74
CA ASN A 209 14.13 -2.16 9.38
C ASN A 209 14.83 -3.14 8.42
N GLY A 210 15.59 -2.63 7.45
CA GLY A 210 16.38 -3.46 6.55
C GLY A 210 15.64 -3.97 5.30
N HIS A 211 14.37 -3.61 5.12
CA HIS A 211 13.52 -4.11 4.03
C HIS A 211 12.76 -2.98 3.33
N TRP A 212 12.40 -3.22 2.07
CA TRP A 212 11.44 -2.41 1.31
C TRP A 212 10.00 -2.89 1.58
N TRP A 213 9.04 -1.96 1.73
CA TRP A 213 7.68 -2.28 2.18
C TRP A 213 6.55 -1.77 1.27
N GLY A 214 6.89 -1.10 0.18
CA GLY A 214 5.89 -0.64 -0.80
C GLY A 214 6.43 -0.62 -2.22
N SER A 215 5.52 -0.60 -3.19
CA SER A 215 5.86 -0.38 -4.59
C SER A 215 6.28 1.08 -4.82
N GLY A 216 7.03 1.35 -5.89
CA GLY A 216 7.39 2.72 -6.28
C GLY A 216 6.17 3.63 -6.33
N MET A 217 6.26 4.79 -5.68
CA MET A 217 5.20 5.82 -5.68
C MET A 217 5.49 6.86 -6.76
N VAL A 218 4.50 7.20 -7.59
CA VAL A 218 4.60 8.26 -8.61
C VAL A 218 4.13 9.62 -8.08
N SER A 219 3.49 9.67 -6.90
CA SER A 219 3.06 10.94 -6.31
C SER A 219 3.04 10.91 -4.78
N THR A 220 3.93 11.66 -4.15
CA THR A 220 3.60 12.38 -2.92
C THR A 220 3.19 13.78 -3.39
N LYS A 221 2.05 14.31 -2.94
CA LYS A 221 1.58 15.64 -3.35
C LYS A 221 2.15 16.68 -2.39
N PRO A 222 3.33 17.30 -2.62
CA PRO A 222 3.64 18.52 -1.90
C PRO A 222 2.58 19.56 -2.29
N PHE A 223 1.90 20.13 -1.30
CA PHE A 223 1.07 21.30 -1.55
C PHE A 223 1.99 22.48 -1.88
N CYS A 224 1.99 22.91 -3.13
CA CYS A 224 2.68 24.11 -3.56
C CYS A 224 1.71 25.29 -3.48
N LEU A 225 2.15 26.41 -2.90
CA LEU A 225 1.46 27.68 -3.05
C LEU A 225 1.58 28.13 -4.51
N PHE A 226 0.47 28.44 -5.17
CA PHE A 226 0.46 29.03 -6.50
C PHE A 226 -0.27 30.38 -6.48
N TRP A 227 0.25 31.36 -7.21
CA TRP A 227 -0.41 32.65 -7.44
C TRP A 227 -0.84 32.71 -8.91
N ARG A 228 -2.10 33.05 -9.17
CA ARG A 228 -2.57 33.32 -10.54
C ARG A 228 -2.07 34.68 -10.98
N ILE A 229 -1.24 34.74 -12.02
CA ILE A 229 -0.94 36.01 -12.70
C ILE A 229 -2.27 36.47 -13.32
N SER A 230 -2.72 37.66 -12.92
CA SER A 230 -3.90 38.36 -13.45
C SER A 230 -3.70 38.75 -14.91
#